data_AF-A0A1H2E8E5-F1
#
_entry.id   AF-A0A1H2E8E5-F1
#
_cell.length_a   1.000
_cell.length_b   1.000
_cell.length_c   1.000
_cell.angle_alpha   90.00
_cell.angle_beta   90.00
_cell.angle_gamma   90.00
#
_symmetry.space_group_name_H-M   'P 1'
#
loop_
_entity.id
_entity.type
_entity.pdbx_description
1 polymer ?
#
loop_
_entity_poly.entity_id
_entity_poly.type
_entity_poly.pdbx_seq_one_letter_code
_entity_poly.pdbx_strand_id
1 'polypeptide(L)'
;MRRLVLLLVWLGTALVPASFGQSIDGPLVRFDSTKWPGTDPAFDIKVNELERNETTHTSKVQVIRKKGGPTGSALISTKGIYEIAKARHAAYFVTLKSWTDPDGSWMSIVGFPAEKNPDFKTAFGEPYSETQEDGGKRITMSVADAARVFEGDNTLGQVVIPVPTKAPTSQP
;
A
#
# COMPACT_ATOMS: atom_id res chain seq x y z
N MET A 1 -76.38 6.60 15.69
CA MET A 1 -75.48 5.80 14.82
C MET A 1 -74.07 6.33 14.98
N ARG A 2 -73.15 5.46 15.42
CA ARG A 2 -71.71 5.71 15.60
C ARG A 2 -71.02 5.86 14.25
N ARG A 3 -70.09 6.80 14.06
CA ARG A 3 -68.81 6.58 13.35
C ARG A 3 -67.71 7.50 13.89
N LEU A 4 -66.79 6.86 14.59
CA LEU A 4 -65.49 7.35 15.06
C LEU A 4 -64.53 7.30 13.85
N VAL A 5 -63.86 8.40 13.51
CA VAL A 5 -62.84 8.41 12.44
C VAL A 5 -61.45 8.42 13.11
N LEU A 6 -60.79 7.26 13.10
CA LEU A 6 -59.37 7.11 13.41
C LEU A 6 -58.55 7.52 12.18
N LEU A 7 -57.64 8.46 12.34
CA LEU A 7 -56.60 8.77 11.36
C LEU A 7 -55.28 8.13 11.80
N LEU A 8 -54.80 7.20 10.98
CA LEU A 8 -53.57 6.42 11.16
C LEU A 8 -52.33 7.34 11.15
N VAL A 9 -51.41 7.06 12.08
CA VAL A 9 -50.04 7.57 12.10
C VAL A 9 -49.24 6.85 11.02
N TRP A 10 -48.72 7.61 10.04
CA TRP A 10 -47.70 7.14 9.10
C TRP A 10 -46.34 7.10 9.81
N LEU A 11 -45.88 5.89 10.18
CA LEU A 11 -44.50 5.66 10.59
C LEU A 11 -43.65 5.46 9.33
N GLY A 12 -42.93 6.49 8.92
CA GLY A 12 -41.94 6.40 7.85
C GLY A 12 -40.74 5.57 8.31
N THR A 13 -40.65 4.32 7.88
CA THR A 13 -39.46 3.49 8.02
C THR A 13 -38.42 3.97 7.01
N ALA A 14 -37.43 4.74 7.49
CA ALA A 14 -36.22 5.01 6.74
C ALA A 14 -35.48 3.68 6.50
N LEU A 15 -35.50 3.21 5.25
CA LEU A 15 -34.70 2.09 4.80
C LEU A 15 -33.24 2.56 4.74
N VAL A 16 -32.49 2.40 5.84
CA VAL A 16 -31.04 2.54 5.82
C VAL A 16 -30.50 1.26 5.17
N PRO A 17 -29.86 1.30 4.00
CA PRO A 17 -29.09 0.15 3.54
C PRO A 17 -27.91 -0.02 4.50
N ALA A 18 -28.06 -0.94 5.45
CA ALA A 18 -26.95 -1.49 6.18
C ALA A 18 -26.10 -2.27 5.17
N SER A 19 -25.11 -1.62 4.59
CA SER A 19 -24.02 -2.31 3.91
C SER A 19 -23.29 -3.12 4.96
N PHE A 20 -23.68 -4.38 5.11
CA PHE A 20 -22.96 -5.37 5.90
C PHE A 20 -21.57 -5.49 5.29
N GLY A 21 -20.59 -4.83 5.90
CA GLY A 21 -19.18 -5.14 5.67
C GLY A 21 -18.95 -6.55 6.15
N GLN A 22 -18.90 -7.51 5.21
CA GLN A 22 -18.30 -8.81 5.49
C GLN A 22 -16.86 -8.55 5.90
N SER A 23 -16.54 -8.75 7.18
CA SER A 23 -15.16 -8.85 7.61
C SER A 23 -14.58 -10.11 6.98
N ILE A 24 -13.80 -9.93 5.92
CA ILE A 24 -12.96 -11.00 5.41
C ILE A 24 -11.88 -11.19 6.46
N ASP A 25 -11.87 -12.34 7.15
CA ASP A 25 -10.85 -12.70 8.14
C ASP A 25 -9.50 -12.93 7.40
N GLY A 26 -8.76 -11.84 7.15
CA GLY A 26 -7.44 -11.87 6.54
C GLY A 26 -7.12 -10.65 5.68
N PRO A 27 -5.84 -10.44 5.35
CA PRO A 27 -5.44 -9.34 4.46
C PRO A 27 -6.03 -9.55 3.06
N LEU A 28 -6.49 -8.46 2.44
CA LEU A 28 -7.11 -8.45 1.12
C LEU A 28 -6.13 -8.92 0.04
N VAL A 29 -4.88 -8.50 0.16
CA VAL A 29 -3.76 -8.93 -0.67
C VAL A 29 -2.56 -9.13 0.25
N ARG A 30 -1.82 -10.22 0.01
CA ARG A 30 -0.60 -10.53 0.77
C ARG A 30 0.55 -10.87 -0.16
N PHE A 31 1.64 -10.16 0.02
CA PHE A 31 2.93 -10.46 -0.56
C PHE A 31 3.86 -11.06 0.49
N ASP A 32 4.58 -12.12 0.11
CA ASP A 32 5.56 -12.80 0.93
C ASP A 32 6.85 -12.94 0.13
N SER A 33 7.87 -12.18 0.54
CA SER A 33 9.17 -12.13 -0.16
C SER A 33 9.85 -13.50 -0.28
N THR A 34 9.59 -14.42 0.67
CA THR A 34 10.15 -15.79 0.61
C THR A 34 9.58 -16.62 -0.55
N LYS A 35 8.44 -16.19 -1.12
CA LYS A 35 7.80 -16.82 -2.28
C LYS A 35 8.13 -16.11 -3.60
N TRP A 36 8.83 -14.98 -3.55
CA TRP A 36 9.19 -14.21 -4.73
C TRP A 36 10.52 -14.76 -5.31
N PRO A 37 10.52 -15.32 -6.53
CA PRO A 37 11.73 -15.90 -7.12
C PRO A 37 12.88 -14.90 -7.19
N GLY A 38 14.09 -15.34 -6.85
CA GLY A 38 15.29 -14.50 -6.86
C GLY A 38 15.46 -13.60 -5.63
N THR A 39 14.54 -13.64 -4.65
CA THR A 39 14.71 -12.92 -3.39
C THR A 39 15.86 -13.53 -2.57
N ASP A 40 16.78 -12.69 -2.12
CA ASP A 40 17.86 -13.09 -1.21
C ASP A 40 17.27 -13.62 0.13
N PRO A 41 17.63 -14.84 0.57
CA PRO A 41 17.16 -15.43 1.83
C PRO A 41 17.49 -14.61 3.09
N ALA A 42 18.40 -13.63 3.00
CA ALA A 42 18.65 -12.66 4.06
C ALA A 42 17.45 -11.73 4.33
N PHE A 43 16.44 -11.71 3.46
CA PHE A 43 15.24 -10.90 3.59
C PHE A 43 14.00 -11.77 3.84
N ASP A 44 13.25 -11.44 4.90
CA ASP A 44 11.94 -12.02 5.23
C ASP A 44 11.01 -10.85 5.56
N ILE A 45 10.32 -10.41 4.53
CA ILE A 45 9.41 -9.27 4.53
C ILE A 45 8.06 -9.70 3.98
N LYS A 46 7.01 -9.25 4.67
CA LYS A 46 5.62 -9.45 4.28
C LYS A 46 4.95 -8.10 4.12
N VAL A 47 4.16 -7.96 3.07
CA VAL A 47 3.35 -6.77 2.82
C VAL A 47 1.90 -7.19 2.74
N ASN A 48 1.06 -6.60 3.58
CA ASN A 48 -0.34 -6.92 3.72
C ASN A 48 -1.19 -5.68 3.42
N GLU A 49 -2.16 -5.81 2.53
CA GLU A 49 -3.26 -4.85 2.42
C GLU A 49 -4.29 -5.19 3.51
N LEU A 50 -4.43 -4.33 4.51
CA LEU A 50 -5.32 -4.58 5.65
C LEU A 50 -6.73 -4.04 5.41
N GLU A 51 -6.81 -2.81 4.91
CA GLU A 51 -8.06 -2.09 4.70
C GLU A 51 -8.03 -1.40 3.35
N ARG A 52 -9.19 -1.32 2.70
CA ARG A 52 -9.37 -0.71 1.38
C ARG A 52 -10.49 0.32 1.43
N ASN A 53 -10.22 1.51 0.91
CA ASN A 53 -11.22 2.54 0.67
C ASN A 53 -11.36 2.79 -0.83
N GLU A 54 -12.48 2.37 -1.39
CA GLU A 54 -12.76 2.52 -2.82
C GLU A 54 -13.12 3.96 -3.22
N THR A 55 -13.70 4.74 -2.30
CA THR A 55 -14.07 6.14 -2.56
C THR A 55 -12.85 7.04 -2.75
N THR A 56 -11.80 6.81 -1.94
CA THR A 56 -10.58 7.60 -2.00
C THR A 56 -9.44 6.91 -2.75
N HIS A 57 -9.69 5.72 -3.32
CA HIS A 57 -8.67 4.88 -3.95
C HIS A 57 -7.41 4.68 -3.08
N THR A 58 -7.60 4.49 -1.77
CA THR A 58 -6.50 4.26 -0.84
C THR A 58 -6.58 2.88 -0.18
N SER A 59 -5.45 2.41 0.33
CA SER A 59 -5.40 1.27 1.24
C SER A 59 -4.49 1.54 2.43
N LYS A 60 -4.82 0.91 3.55
CA LYS A 60 -3.90 0.76 4.69
C LYS A 60 -3.05 -0.49 4.46
N VAL A 61 -1.75 -0.29 4.41
CA VAL A 61 -0.77 -1.33 4.11
C VAL A 61 0.15 -1.50 5.31
N GLN A 62 0.41 -2.76 5.68
CA GLN A 62 1.36 -3.12 6.72
C GLN A 62 2.56 -3.85 6.10
N VAL A 63 3.75 -3.45 6.51
CA VAL A 63 5.01 -4.11 6.18
C VAL A 63 5.61 -4.71 7.44
N ILE A 64 5.76 -6.02 7.46
CA ILE A 64 6.38 -6.76 8.56
C ILE A 64 7.77 -7.20 8.12
N ARG A 65 8.81 -6.67 8.77
CA ARG A 65 10.20 -7.04 8.52
C ARG A 65 10.71 -7.96 9.62
N LYS A 66 10.89 -9.24 9.28
CA LYS A 66 11.52 -10.23 10.19
C LYS A 66 13.04 -10.27 10.00
N LYS A 67 13.51 -10.14 8.76
CA LYS A 67 14.95 -10.12 8.40
C LYS A 67 15.20 -9.15 7.24
N GLY A 68 16.42 -8.62 7.16
CA GLY A 68 16.87 -7.76 6.06
C GLY A 68 17.41 -6.40 6.51
N GLY A 69 18.31 -5.83 5.69
CA GLY A 69 18.81 -4.46 5.84
C GLY A 69 17.83 -3.42 5.28
N PRO A 70 17.96 -2.13 5.66
CA PRO A 70 16.97 -1.09 5.35
C PRO A 70 16.72 -0.90 3.85
N THR A 71 17.77 -0.82 3.03
CA THR A 71 17.66 -0.56 1.58
C THR A 71 16.95 -1.69 0.84
N GLY A 72 17.37 -2.94 1.04
CA GLY A 72 16.70 -4.09 0.42
C GLY A 72 15.26 -4.25 0.93
N SER A 73 15.02 -3.85 2.19
CA SER A 73 13.67 -3.85 2.74
C SER A 73 12.75 -2.86 2.05
N ALA A 74 13.23 -1.66 1.72
CA ALA A 74 12.46 -0.69 0.97
C ALA A 74 12.06 -1.23 -0.42
N LEU A 75 13.02 -1.81 -1.16
CA LEU A 75 12.75 -2.37 -2.49
C LEU A 75 11.71 -3.50 -2.46
N ILE A 76 11.86 -4.44 -1.53
CA ILE A 76 10.92 -5.56 -1.37
C ILE A 76 9.55 -5.07 -0.90
N SER A 77 9.50 -4.04 -0.06
CA SER A 77 8.24 -3.42 0.37
C SER A 77 7.53 -2.76 -0.81
N THR A 78 8.27 -2.03 -1.66
CA THR A 78 7.75 -1.45 -2.91
C THR A 78 7.21 -2.53 -3.85
N LYS A 79 7.89 -3.68 -3.97
CA LYS A 79 7.38 -4.83 -4.73
C LYS A 79 6.03 -5.32 -4.16
N GLY A 80 5.91 -5.44 -2.84
CA GLY A 80 4.64 -5.83 -2.22
C GLY A 80 3.52 -4.82 -2.50
N ILE A 81 3.80 -3.51 -2.44
CA ILE A 81 2.84 -2.46 -2.79
C ILE A 81 2.46 -2.53 -4.28
N TYR A 82 3.41 -2.84 -5.15
CA TYR A 82 3.16 -3.05 -6.58
C TYR A 82 2.20 -4.22 -6.83
N GLU A 83 2.32 -5.34 -6.12
CA GLU A 83 1.36 -6.45 -6.23
C GLU A 83 -0.05 -6.03 -5.82
N ILE A 84 -0.19 -5.18 -4.79
CA ILE A 84 -1.46 -4.58 -4.40
C ILE A 84 -1.99 -3.68 -5.52
N ALA A 85 -1.14 -2.82 -6.11
CA ALA A 85 -1.53 -1.93 -7.20
C ALA A 85 -2.07 -2.71 -8.40
N LYS A 86 -1.42 -3.83 -8.77
CA LYS A 86 -1.90 -4.73 -9.84
C LYS A 86 -3.25 -5.35 -9.50
N ALA A 87 -3.42 -5.88 -8.29
CA ALA A 87 -4.68 -6.47 -7.84
C ALA A 87 -5.84 -5.45 -7.83
N ARG A 88 -5.51 -4.16 -7.75
CA ARG A 88 -6.45 -3.04 -7.82
C ARG A 88 -6.65 -2.47 -9.22
N HIS A 89 -5.95 -2.98 -10.24
CA HIS A 89 -5.91 -2.40 -11.59
C HIS A 89 -5.53 -0.91 -11.61
N ALA A 90 -4.67 -0.49 -10.69
CA ALA A 90 -4.20 0.89 -10.60
C ALA A 90 -3.17 1.19 -11.69
N ALA A 91 -3.08 2.45 -12.10
CA ALA A 91 -2.04 2.92 -13.03
C ALA A 91 -0.79 3.41 -12.27
N TYR A 92 -0.98 3.93 -11.06
CA TYR A 92 0.10 4.40 -10.18
C TYR A 92 -0.12 3.92 -8.76
N PHE A 93 0.93 4.04 -7.95
CA PHE A 93 0.82 4.01 -6.51
C PHE A 93 1.71 5.06 -5.86
N VAL A 94 1.29 5.53 -4.69
CA VAL A 94 2.01 6.53 -3.91
C VAL A 94 1.78 6.31 -2.43
N THR A 95 2.84 6.27 -1.64
CA THR A 95 2.72 6.30 -0.19
C THR A 95 2.31 7.70 0.22
N LEU A 96 1.18 7.86 0.91
CA LEU A 96 0.63 9.15 1.38
C LEU A 96 1.06 9.46 2.81
N LYS A 97 1.13 8.43 3.66
CA LYS A 97 1.58 8.57 5.04
C LYS A 97 2.23 7.27 5.47
N SER A 98 3.25 7.35 6.32
CA SER A 98 3.89 6.19 6.93
C SER A 98 4.14 6.43 8.41
N TRP A 99 4.11 5.37 9.20
CA TRP A 99 4.44 5.39 10.62
C TRP A 99 4.85 3.99 11.07
N THR A 100 5.55 3.90 12.20
CA THR A 100 5.83 2.61 12.85
C THR A 100 4.74 2.32 13.87
N ASP A 101 4.15 1.14 13.80
CA ASP A 101 3.16 0.67 14.79
C ASP A 101 3.87 0.15 16.06
N PRO A 102 3.19 0.04 17.22
CA PRO A 102 3.81 -0.44 18.46
C PRO A 102 4.43 -1.84 18.36
N ASP A 103 3.95 -2.68 17.44
CA ASP A 103 4.52 -4.02 17.18
C ASP A 103 5.81 -3.98 16.32
N GLY A 104 6.26 -2.78 15.94
CA GLY A 104 7.44 -2.55 15.12
C GLY A 104 7.21 -2.70 13.61
N SER A 105 5.98 -3.01 13.19
CA SER A 105 5.63 -3.04 11.77
C SER A 105 5.58 -1.63 11.19
N TRP A 106 5.92 -1.52 9.92
CA TRP A 106 5.83 -0.25 9.20
C TRP A 106 4.47 -0.16 8.52
N MET A 107 3.68 0.80 8.95
CA MET A 107 2.34 1.05 8.46
C MET A 107 2.35 2.18 7.46
N SER A 108 1.46 2.11 6.47
CA SER A 108 1.32 3.17 5.48
C SER A 108 -0.11 3.30 4.97
N ILE A 109 -0.50 4.53 4.64
CA ILE A 109 -1.61 4.79 3.73
C ILE A 109 -1.03 4.94 2.34
N VAL A 110 -1.52 4.14 1.39
CA VAL A 110 -1.07 4.15 -0.01
C VAL A 110 -2.25 4.49 -0.92
N GLY A 111 -2.05 5.44 -1.83
CA GLY A 111 -3.00 5.79 -2.89
C GLY A 111 -2.74 4.99 -4.17
N PHE A 112 -3.81 4.60 -4.85
CA PHE A 112 -3.81 3.73 -6.03
C PHE A 112 -4.71 4.29 -7.14
N PRO A 113 -4.36 5.43 -7.76
CA PRO A 113 -5.20 6.01 -8.80
C PRO A 113 -5.14 5.15 -10.09
N ALA A 114 -6.30 5.00 -10.73
CA ALA A 114 -6.43 4.25 -11.98
C ALA A 114 -6.11 5.08 -13.24
N GLU A 115 -6.05 6.41 -13.09
CA GLU A 115 -5.80 7.33 -14.20
C GLU A 115 -4.33 7.28 -14.65
N LYS A 116 -4.09 7.42 -15.96
CA LYS A 116 -2.74 7.35 -16.55
C LYS A 116 -1.85 8.55 -16.24
N ASN A 117 -2.40 9.66 -15.75
CA ASN A 117 -1.65 10.85 -15.34
C ASN A 117 -2.43 11.56 -14.23
N PRO A 118 -2.51 10.97 -13.03
CA PRO A 118 -3.36 11.49 -11.98
C PRO A 118 -2.77 12.80 -11.46
N ASP A 119 -3.63 13.80 -11.27
CA ASP A 119 -3.32 14.92 -10.38
C ASP A 119 -3.44 14.41 -8.95
N PHE A 120 -2.31 14.01 -8.36
CA PHE A 120 -2.27 13.43 -7.02
C PHE A 120 -2.81 14.39 -5.94
N LYS A 121 -2.67 15.71 -6.13
CA LYS A 121 -3.19 16.69 -5.18
C LYS A 121 -4.70 16.72 -5.24
N THR A 122 -5.28 16.73 -6.44
CA THR A 122 -6.73 16.65 -6.62
C THR A 122 -7.29 15.29 -6.19
N ALA A 123 -6.58 14.19 -6.50
CA ALA A 123 -7.04 12.83 -6.23
C ALA A 123 -7.09 12.48 -4.74
N PHE A 124 -6.16 13.01 -3.93
CA PHE A 124 -6.01 12.62 -2.53
C PHE A 124 -6.22 13.77 -1.53
N GLY A 125 -6.25 15.02 -1.99
CA GLY A 125 -6.43 16.19 -1.12
C GLY A 125 -5.40 16.23 0.02
N GLU A 126 -5.84 16.66 1.20
CA GLU A 126 -5.11 16.44 2.45
C GLU A 126 -5.35 14.98 2.87
N PRO A 127 -4.36 14.07 2.74
CA PRO A 127 -3.01 14.19 3.30
C PRO A 127 -1.85 14.16 2.28
N TYR A 128 -2.11 14.41 0.99
CA TYR A 128 -1.05 14.43 -0.02
C TYR A 128 -0.25 15.74 0.02
N SER A 129 1.07 15.60 0.10
CA SER A 129 2.03 16.69 -0.10
C SER A 129 3.10 16.23 -1.09
N GLU A 130 3.61 17.15 -1.91
CA GLU A 130 4.76 16.86 -2.79
C GLU A 130 6.02 16.53 -1.99
N THR A 131 6.03 16.87 -0.70
CA THR A 131 7.11 16.63 0.23
C THR A 131 6.70 15.58 1.27
N GLN A 132 7.64 14.74 1.66
CA GLN A 132 7.53 13.84 2.80
C GLN A 132 7.78 14.62 4.10
N GLU A 133 7.50 14.00 5.25
CA GLU A 133 7.71 14.63 6.57
C GLU A 133 9.19 14.96 6.84
N ASP A 134 10.11 14.24 6.21
CA ASP A 134 11.57 14.45 6.31
C ASP A 134 12.11 15.53 5.36
N GLY A 135 11.24 16.21 4.60
CA GLY A 135 11.61 17.22 3.61
C GLY A 135 12.02 16.65 2.25
N GLY A 136 12.06 15.33 2.08
CA GLY A 136 12.33 14.68 0.81
C GLY A 136 11.16 14.79 -0.18
N LYS A 137 11.44 14.76 -1.48
CA LYS A 137 10.38 14.70 -2.50
C LYS A 137 9.60 13.39 -2.35
N ARG A 138 8.27 13.45 -2.42
CA ARG A 138 7.42 12.27 -2.46
C ARG A 138 7.61 11.54 -3.78
N ILE A 139 7.86 10.24 -3.69
CA ILE A 139 8.05 9.39 -4.86
C ILE A 139 6.69 8.80 -5.23
N THR A 140 6.26 9.07 -6.46
CA THR A 140 5.14 8.39 -7.11
C THR A 140 5.72 7.38 -8.10
N MET A 141 5.07 6.23 -8.23
CA MET A 141 5.54 5.18 -9.14
C MET A 141 4.41 4.70 -10.03
N SER A 142 4.68 4.63 -11.34
CA SER A 142 3.75 4.01 -12.29
C SER A 142 3.84 2.48 -12.18
N VAL A 143 2.71 1.80 -12.31
CA VAL A 143 2.65 0.34 -12.35
C VAL A 143 3.43 -0.20 -13.56
N ALA A 144 3.43 0.53 -14.67
CA ALA A 144 4.20 0.16 -15.86
C ALA A 144 5.72 0.21 -15.64
N ASP A 145 6.23 1.23 -14.95
CA ASP A 145 7.67 1.33 -14.64
C ASP A 145 8.07 0.32 -13.57
N ALA A 146 7.23 0.12 -12.55
CA ALA A 146 7.43 -0.93 -11.56
C ALA A 146 7.47 -2.33 -12.21
N ALA A 147 6.64 -2.59 -13.23
CA ALA A 147 6.67 -3.85 -13.98
C ALA A 147 8.02 -4.07 -14.68
N ARG A 148 8.63 -3.03 -15.25
CA ARG A 148 9.97 -3.15 -15.88
C ARG A 148 11.05 -3.55 -14.88
N VAL A 149 10.92 -3.11 -13.63
CA VAL A 149 11.87 -3.45 -12.55
C VAL A 149 11.62 -4.84 -11.99
N PHE A 150 10.35 -5.21 -11.80
CA PHE A 150 9.98 -6.38 -11.00
C PHE A 150 9.50 -7.60 -11.80
N GLU A 151 9.14 -7.41 -13.06
CA GLU A 151 8.63 -8.45 -13.96
C GLU A 151 9.49 -8.61 -15.22
N GLY A 152 10.48 -7.74 -15.44
CA GLY A 152 11.41 -7.83 -16.56
C GLY A 152 12.09 -9.21 -16.61
N ASP A 153 12.21 -9.73 -17.83
CA ASP A 153 12.73 -11.06 -18.21
C ASP A 153 13.93 -11.53 -17.37
N ASN A 154 14.08 -12.86 -17.27
CA ASN A 154 15.15 -13.69 -16.68
C ASN A 154 16.62 -13.33 -17.05
N THR A 155 16.94 -12.06 -17.30
CA THR A 155 18.23 -11.53 -17.78
C THR A 155 18.77 -10.36 -16.95
N LEU A 156 18.15 -9.96 -15.83
CA LEU A 156 18.89 -9.24 -14.79
C LEU A 156 19.61 -10.26 -13.89
N GLY A 157 20.55 -10.97 -14.51
CA GLY A 157 21.69 -11.48 -13.76
C GLY A 157 22.32 -10.30 -13.03
N GLN A 158 22.31 -10.37 -11.70
CA GLN A 158 23.11 -9.52 -10.83
C GLN A 158 22.86 -8.01 -10.98
N VAL A 159 21.80 -7.48 -10.36
CA VAL A 159 21.94 -6.15 -9.77
C VAL A 159 22.86 -6.29 -8.56
N VAL A 160 24.18 -6.28 -8.80
CA VAL A 160 25.17 -6.06 -7.75
C VAL A 160 24.97 -4.64 -7.26
N ILE A 161 24.29 -4.46 -6.14
CA ILE A 161 24.37 -3.21 -5.40
C ILE A 161 25.81 -3.16 -4.87
N PRO A 162 26.67 -2.24 -5.32
CA PRO A 162 28.01 -2.14 -4.75
C PRO A 162 27.87 -1.78 -3.27
N VAL A 163 28.22 -2.72 -2.40
CA VAL A 163 28.40 -2.44 -0.98
C VAL A 163 29.63 -1.53 -0.88
N PRO A 164 29.54 -0.32 -0.31
CA PRO A 164 30.70 0.52 -0.12
C PRO A 164 31.70 -0.23 0.78
N THR A 165 32.83 -0.63 0.20
CA THR A 165 33.91 -1.28 0.92
C THR A 165 34.47 -0.27 1.91
N LYS A 166 34.40 -0.58 3.21
CA LYS A 166 35.05 0.20 4.26
C LYS A 166 36.53 0.35 3.89
N ALA A 167 37.00 1.59 3.78
CA ALA A 167 38.42 1.87 3.56
C ALA A 167 39.27 1.19 4.64
N PRO A 168 40.43 0.60 4.30
CA PRO A 168 41.29 -0.03 5.29
C PRO A 168 41.78 1.04 6.28
N THR A 169 41.47 0.84 7.55
CA THR A 169 42.03 1.60 8.66
C THR A 169 43.53 1.37 8.67
N SER A 170 44.31 2.36 8.22
CA SER A 170 45.73 2.42 8.51
C SER A 170 45.90 2.68 10.01
N GLN A 171 46.25 1.66 10.78
CA GLN A 171 46.76 1.85 12.13
C GLN A 171 48.23 2.32 12.07
N PRO A 172 48.62 3.27 12.94
CA PRO A 172 50.03 3.61 13.16
C PRO A 172 50.77 2.52 13.95
#